data_AF-A0A7V8BGW6-F1
#
_entry.id   AF-A0A7V8BGW6-F1
#
_cell.length_a   1.000
_cell.length_b   1.000
_cell.length_c   1.000
_cell.angle_alpha   90.00
_cell.angle_beta   90.00
_cell.angle_gamma   90.00
#
_symmetry.space_group_name_H-M   'P 1'
#
loop_
_entity.id
_entity.type
_entity.pdbx_description
1 polymer ?
#
loop_
_entity_poly.entity_id
_entity_poly.type
_entity_poly.pdbx_seq_one_letter_code
_entity_poly.pdbx_strand_id
1 'polypeptide(L)'
;MNRRAFLSALPAALYFGTQASLSWAAGSIERARYHKLLVLVELKGGNDGLNTLIPYADPRYYALRPNLAIARAEVRQLDETRGLHPALEALLPIWQAKELALVQGLGYAEPNLSHFRSIEIWETASSSRDYLPEGWLARAFARHPPPKDFAADGVIIAGGDPGPLAGGARSVALASPAEFQRLARLAQAHGHSANPALRHLLRVEQDIVSAAAKLQGERAFRTAFPASDFGRAVASAAQVAALPGQVAVLRLSLAGFDTHRGQPGTHAKLLRDLAEGLAALRAALLE
;
A
#
# COMPACT_ATOMS: atom_id res chain seq x y z
N MET A 1 55.08 -28.61 -9.88
CA MET A 1 53.61 -28.67 -10.05
C MET A 1 53.15 -27.53 -10.94
N ASN A 2 52.66 -27.85 -12.14
CA ASN A 2 52.39 -26.89 -13.22
C ASN A 2 50.98 -26.31 -13.09
N ARG A 3 50.86 -24.99 -12.94
CA ARG A 3 49.59 -24.26 -12.75
C ARG A 3 48.57 -24.43 -13.90
N ARG A 4 49.01 -24.89 -15.07
CA ARG A 4 48.13 -25.19 -16.22
C ARG A 4 47.50 -26.58 -16.21
N ALA A 5 48.07 -27.55 -15.49
CA ALA A 5 47.50 -28.91 -15.39
C ALA A 5 46.38 -28.99 -14.33
N PHE A 6 46.38 -28.09 -13.34
CA PHE A 6 45.33 -28.00 -12.32
C PHE A 6 44.01 -27.43 -12.88
N LEU A 7 44.08 -26.58 -13.91
CA LEU A 7 42.90 -25.99 -14.55
C LEU A 7 42.31 -26.85 -15.69
N SER A 8 43.00 -27.92 -16.11
CA SER A 8 42.53 -28.81 -17.18
C SER A 8 41.87 -30.11 -16.70
N ALA A 9 41.75 -30.31 -15.38
CA ALA A 9 41.23 -31.54 -14.77
C ALA A 9 39.83 -31.41 -14.14
N LEU A 10 39.05 -30.40 -14.51
CA LEU A 10 37.63 -30.29 -14.12
C LEU A 10 36.73 -30.09 -15.35
N PRO A 11 36.32 -31.18 -16.01
CA PRO A 11 35.03 -31.21 -16.69
C PRO A 11 34.12 -32.34 -16.16
N ALA A 12 32.84 -32.01 -16.06
CA ALA A 12 31.69 -32.92 -16.07
C ALA A 12 31.32 -33.71 -14.79
N ALA A 13 31.04 -33.00 -13.69
CA ALA A 13 29.97 -33.40 -12.75
C ALA A 13 29.62 -32.22 -11.84
N LEU A 14 28.64 -31.42 -12.26
CA LEU A 14 27.70 -30.62 -11.46
C LEU A 14 26.91 -29.69 -12.40
N TYR A 15 26.38 -30.26 -13.48
CA TYR A 15 25.16 -29.75 -14.12
C TYR A 15 23.96 -30.26 -13.33
N PHE A 16 23.84 -29.80 -12.09
CA PHE A 16 22.52 -29.65 -11.48
C PHE A 16 22.35 -28.15 -11.32
N GLY A 17 21.62 -27.58 -12.26
CA GLY A 17 21.14 -26.22 -12.13
C GLY A 17 20.36 -26.13 -10.83
N THR A 18 20.95 -25.50 -9.82
CA THR A 18 20.15 -24.79 -8.83
C THR A 18 19.63 -23.56 -9.55
N GLN A 19 18.62 -23.77 -10.40
CA GLN A 19 17.49 -22.88 -10.36
C GLN A 19 17.07 -22.89 -8.89
N ALA A 20 17.61 -21.95 -8.11
CA ALA A 20 16.90 -21.47 -6.96
C ALA A 20 15.64 -20.84 -7.55
N SER A 21 14.67 -21.69 -7.87
CA SER A 21 13.29 -21.29 -7.91
C SER A 21 13.14 -20.59 -6.57
N LEU A 22 12.98 -19.27 -6.61
CA LEU A 22 12.27 -18.58 -5.56
C LEU A 22 10.88 -19.20 -5.62
N SER A 23 10.73 -20.38 -5.03
CA SER A 23 9.49 -20.96 -4.61
C SER A 23 8.99 -20.02 -3.52
N TRP A 24 8.52 -18.84 -3.95
CA TRP A 24 7.38 -18.22 -3.33
C TRP A 24 6.42 -19.34 -3.07
N ALA A 25 6.01 -19.47 -1.81
CA ALA A 25 5.04 -20.43 -1.39
C ALA A 25 3.86 -20.43 -2.37
N ALA A 26 3.91 -21.32 -3.36
CA ALA A 26 2.75 -21.94 -3.95
C ALA A 26 2.24 -22.89 -2.87
N GLY A 27 1.88 -22.33 -1.71
CA GLY A 27 0.89 -22.95 -0.87
C GLY A 27 -0.27 -23.19 -1.81
N SER A 28 -0.65 -24.47 -1.91
CA SER A 28 -1.83 -24.94 -2.62
C SER A 28 -2.87 -23.84 -2.63
N ILE A 29 -3.10 -23.23 -3.80
CA ILE A 29 -4.23 -22.34 -4.04
C ILE A 29 -5.47 -23.26 -4.08
N GLU A 30 -5.76 -23.93 -2.96
CA GLU A 30 -7.12 -24.27 -2.61
C GLU A 30 -7.87 -22.96 -2.73
N ARG A 31 -8.77 -22.86 -3.73
CA ARG A 31 -9.66 -21.73 -4.03
C ARG A 31 -9.46 -20.60 -3.03
N ALA A 32 -8.59 -19.64 -3.34
CA ALA A 32 -8.25 -18.54 -2.44
C ALA A 32 -9.55 -17.87 -1.99
N ARG A 33 -10.06 -18.30 -0.84
CA ARG A 33 -11.16 -17.66 -0.17
C ARG A 33 -10.55 -16.38 0.36
N TYR A 34 -11.12 -15.25 -0.04
CA TYR A 34 -10.72 -13.90 0.37
C TYR A 34 -10.94 -13.70 1.87
N HIS A 35 -10.21 -14.44 2.70
CA HIS A 35 -10.32 -14.49 4.15
C HIS A 35 -9.55 -13.36 4.82
N LYS A 36 -8.63 -12.73 4.11
CA LYS A 36 -7.80 -11.64 4.61
C LYS A 36 -8.09 -10.38 3.83
N LEU A 37 -8.28 -9.29 4.56
CA LEU A 37 -8.33 -7.96 3.99
C LEU A 37 -6.90 -7.46 3.75
N LEU A 38 -6.64 -6.92 2.55
CA LEU A 38 -5.41 -6.17 2.28
C LEU A 38 -5.65 -4.68 2.49
N VAL A 39 -4.89 -4.05 3.40
CA VAL A 39 -4.88 -2.60 3.56
C VAL A 39 -3.60 -2.04 2.94
N LEU A 40 -3.74 -1.31 1.84
CA LEU A 40 -2.66 -0.64 1.13
C LEU A 40 -2.61 0.83 1.55
N VAL A 41 -1.52 1.24 2.20
CA VAL A 41 -1.27 2.65 2.55
C VAL A 41 -0.21 3.22 1.62
N GLU A 42 -0.58 4.23 0.85
CA GLU A 42 0.30 4.92 -0.08
C GLU A 42 0.84 6.23 0.52
N LEU A 43 2.15 6.44 0.46
CA LEU A 43 2.81 7.68 0.88
C LEU A 43 3.07 8.57 -0.35
N LYS A 44 2.17 9.52 -0.65
CA LYS A 44 2.24 10.33 -1.88
C LYS A 44 3.22 11.49 -1.75
N GLY A 45 4.11 11.61 -2.73
CA GLY A 45 5.08 12.72 -2.85
C GLY A 45 6.54 12.34 -2.66
N GLY A 46 6.88 11.04 -2.59
CA GLY A 46 8.27 10.61 -2.49
C GLY A 46 8.81 10.66 -1.08
N ASN A 47 8.35 9.74 -0.23
CA ASN A 47 8.83 9.62 1.15
C ASN A 47 10.36 9.44 1.21
N ASP A 48 11.01 10.21 2.07
CA ASP A 48 12.43 10.07 2.34
C ASP A 48 12.71 8.82 3.18
N GLY A 49 13.01 7.72 2.48
CA GLY A 49 13.29 6.42 3.09
C GLY A 49 14.48 6.45 4.06
N LEU A 50 15.48 7.30 3.82
CA LEU A 50 16.68 7.39 4.66
C LEU A 50 16.45 8.15 5.98
N ASN A 51 15.41 8.98 6.06
CA ASN A 51 14.92 9.51 7.33
C ASN A 51 13.72 8.72 7.89
N THR A 52 13.22 7.71 7.18
CA THR A 52 12.19 6.78 7.72
C THR A 52 12.87 5.61 8.44
N LEU A 53 13.82 4.96 7.77
CA LEU A 53 14.70 3.93 8.31
C LEU A 53 16.15 4.42 8.18
N ILE A 54 16.67 4.90 9.30
CA ILE A 54 17.88 5.69 9.39
C ILE A 54 19.09 4.77 9.57
N PRO A 55 20.07 4.78 8.65
CA PRO A 55 21.33 4.05 8.81
C PRO A 55 22.27 4.83 9.74
N TYR A 56 21.90 4.97 11.01
CA TYR A 56 22.54 5.87 11.97
C TYR A 56 24.00 5.52 12.29
N ALA A 57 24.45 4.30 11.97
CA ALA A 57 25.84 3.89 12.17
C ALA A 57 26.74 4.21 10.97
N ASP A 58 26.18 4.59 9.81
CA ASP A 58 26.97 4.92 8.61
C ASP A 58 27.38 6.40 8.63
N PRO A 59 28.68 6.74 8.72
CA PRO A 59 29.14 8.13 8.73
C PRO A 59 28.78 8.89 7.46
N ARG A 60 28.57 8.19 6.33
CA ARG A 60 28.15 8.82 5.06
C ARG A 60 26.74 9.40 5.16
N TYR A 61 25.87 8.83 6.00
CA TYR A 61 24.53 9.39 6.21
C TYR A 61 24.62 10.83 6.72
N TYR A 62 25.47 11.08 7.72
CA TYR A 62 25.71 12.42 8.26
C TYR A 62 26.43 13.33 7.27
N ALA A 63 27.48 12.82 6.62
CA ALA A 63 28.27 13.60 5.66
C ALA A 63 27.47 14.05 4.43
N LEU A 64 26.59 13.18 3.91
CA LEU A 64 25.77 13.46 2.71
C LEU A 64 24.48 14.20 3.04
N ARG A 65 24.11 14.32 4.31
CA ARG A 65 22.83 14.91 4.73
C ARG A 65 23.00 15.91 5.88
N PRO A 66 23.89 16.91 5.78
CA PRO A 66 24.25 17.79 6.89
C PRO A 66 23.05 18.54 7.51
N ASN A 67 22.01 18.82 6.72
CA ASN A 67 20.81 19.54 7.17
C ASN A 67 19.60 18.65 7.45
N LEU A 68 19.70 17.34 7.17
CA LEU A 68 18.58 16.40 7.25
C LEU A 68 18.88 15.20 8.15
N ALA A 69 20.15 14.92 8.46
CA ALA A 69 20.53 13.78 9.28
C ALA A 69 20.00 13.92 10.69
N ILE A 70 19.47 12.82 11.24
CA ILE A 70 18.96 12.75 12.61
C ILE A 70 20.08 12.25 13.53
N ALA A 71 20.26 12.92 14.66
CA ALA A 71 21.31 12.58 15.60
C ALA A 71 21.08 11.15 16.14
N ARG A 72 22.16 10.38 16.30
CA ARG A 72 22.10 8.99 16.77
C ARG A 72 21.31 8.81 18.07
N ALA A 73 21.36 9.81 18.96
CA ALA A 73 20.65 9.81 20.24
C ALA A 73 19.12 9.95 20.11
N GLU A 74 18.63 10.51 19.00
CA GLU A 74 17.19 10.69 18.75
C GLU A 74 16.59 9.46 18.06
N VAL A 75 17.40 8.74 17.27
CA VAL A 75 16.98 7.56 16.49
C VAL A 75 16.42 6.46 17.39
N ARG A 76 15.27 5.90 16.99
CA ARG A 76 14.68 4.71 17.63
C ARG A 76 15.36 3.46 17.07
N GLN A 77 16.48 3.07 17.68
CA GLN A 77 17.33 1.98 17.19
C GLN A 77 16.56 0.65 17.15
N LEU A 78 16.59 -0.03 16.00
CA LEU A 78 16.00 -1.35 15.81
C LEU A 78 17.05 -2.47 15.90
N ASP A 79 18.27 -2.16 15.42
CA ASP A 79 19.46 -3.00 15.48
C ASP A 79 20.70 -2.09 15.64
N GLU A 80 21.91 -2.66 15.60
CA GLU A 80 23.19 -1.94 15.79
C GLU A 80 23.50 -0.87 14.73
N THR A 81 22.83 -0.94 13.58
CA THR A 81 23.14 -0.15 12.37
C THR A 81 22.01 0.75 11.90
N ARG A 82 20.75 0.42 12.26
CA ARG A 82 19.54 1.03 11.73
C ARG A 82 18.49 1.28 12.79
N GLY A 83 17.73 2.36 12.60
CA GLY A 83 16.63 2.71 13.49
C GLY A 83 15.55 3.52 12.80
N LEU A 84 14.41 3.67 13.44
CA LEU A 84 13.31 4.47 12.93
C LEU A 84 13.48 5.95 13.29
N HIS A 85 12.84 6.80 12.48
CA HIS A 85 12.61 8.20 12.83
C HIS A 85 11.96 8.33 14.23
N PRO A 86 12.30 9.35 15.05
CA PRO A 86 11.68 9.57 16.35
C PRO A 86 10.15 9.61 16.30
N ALA A 87 9.59 10.28 15.29
CA ALA A 87 8.15 10.35 15.05
C ALA A 87 7.45 9.01 14.76
N LEU A 88 8.19 7.93 14.48
CA LEU A 88 7.65 6.59 14.27
C LEU A 88 7.59 5.75 15.55
N GLU A 89 7.83 6.35 16.72
CA GLU A 89 7.86 5.65 18.01
C GLU A 89 6.62 4.81 18.30
N ALA A 90 5.43 5.23 17.85
CA ALA A 90 4.19 4.48 18.03
C ALA A 90 4.19 3.10 17.34
N LEU A 91 5.13 2.83 16.41
CA LEU A 91 5.29 1.53 15.77
C LEU A 91 6.22 0.57 16.54
N LEU A 92 6.97 1.05 17.55
CA LEU A 92 7.91 0.21 18.28
C LEU A 92 7.25 -1.00 18.98
N PRO A 93 6.06 -0.88 19.60
CA PRO A 93 5.39 -2.06 20.16
C PRO A 93 5.05 -3.11 19.09
N ILE A 94 4.66 -2.68 17.88
CA ILE A 94 4.32 -3.57 16.76
C ILE A 94 5.58 -4.25 16.22
N TRP A 95 6.69 -3.52 16.15
CA TRP A 95 8.01 -4.07 15.83
C TRP A 95 8.44 -5.13 16.86
N GLN A 96 8.36 -4.81 18.15
CA GLN A 96 8.73 -5.72 19.24
C GLN A 96 7.85 -6.99 19.25
N ALA A 97 6.57 -6.86 18.89
CA ALA A 97 5.66 -7.98 18.70
C ALA A 97 5.96 -8.83 17.45
N LYS A 98 6.92 -8.44 16.60
CA LYS A 98 7.26 -9.07 15.32
C LYS A 98 6.12 -9.06 14.29
N GLU A 99 5.28 -8.03 14.37
CA GLU A 99 4.15 -7.83 13.46
C GLU A 99 4.41 -6.74 12.41
N LEU A 100 5.58 -6.09 12.48
CA LEU A 100 6.07 -5.14 11.49
C LEU A 100 7.31 -5.69 10.80
N ALA A 101 7.34 -5.61 9.47
CA ALA A 101 8.52 -5.90 8.66
C ALA A 101 8.88 -4.68 7.81
N LEU A 102 10.18 -4.42 7.68
CA LEU A 102 10.72 -3.34 6.85
C LEU A 102 11.46 -3.96 5.67
N VAL A 103 11.00 -3.69 4.45
CA VAL A 103 11.60 -4.21 3.23
C VAL A 103 12.33 -3.06 2.51
N GLN A 104 13.64 -3.21 2.36
CA GLN A 104 14.50 -2.25 1.68
C GLN A 104 14.92 -2.76 0.30
N GLY A 105 15.44 -1.86 -0.53
CA GLY A 105 15.92 -2.21 -1.88
C GLY A 105 14.79 -2.49 -2.87
N LEU A 106 13.59 -1.99 -2.60
CA LEU A 106 12.47 -2.04 -3.53
C LEU A 106 12.58 -0.90 -4.55
N GLY A 107 12.43 -1.24 -5.82
CA GLY A 107 12.49 -0.30 -6.93
C GLY A 107 12.32 -1.04 -8.26
N TYR A 108 12.51 -0.30 -9.35
CA TYR A 108 12.46 -0.83 -10.72
C TYR A 108 13.77 -0.54 -11.45
N ALA A 109 14.14 -1.41 -12.38
CA ALA A 109 15.35 -1.23 -13.20
C ALA A 109 15.23 0.01 -14.09
N GLU A 110 16.34 0.67 -14.41
CA GLU A 110 16.34 1.85 -15.29
C GLU A 110 15.37 2.96 -14.80
N PRO A 111 15.60 3.53 -13.59
CA PRO A 111 14.71 4.56 -13.05
C PRO A 111 14.66 5.78 -13.98
N ASN A 112 13.47 6.32 -14.17
CA ASN A 112 13.26 7.54 -14.93
C ASN A 112 13.07 8.74 -13.97
N LEU A 113 13.26 9.95 -14.49
CA LEU A 113 13.15 11.20 -13.71
C LEU A 113 11.75 11.84 -13.75
N SER A 114 10.76 11.16 -14.35
CA SER A 114 9.38 11.65 -14.45
C SER A 114 8.55 11.11 -13.28
N HIS A 115 8.04 12.03 -12.46
CA HIS A 115 7.12 11.67 -11.37
C HIS A 115 5.89 10.92 -11.88
N PHE A 116 5.27 11.40 -12.96
CA PHE A 116 4.08 10.77 -13.54
C PHE A 116 4.35 9.33 -13.96
N ARG A 117 5.46 9.12 -14.67
CA ARG A 117 5.83 7.79 -15.13
C ARG A 117 6.21 6.86 -13.97
N SER A 118 6.90 7.38 -12.97
CA SER A 118 7.27 6.60 -11.78
C SER A 118 6.03 6.15 -11.00
N ILE A 119 5.03 7.02 -10.83
CA ILE A 119 3.75 6.69 -10.20
C ILE A 119 3.04 5.59 -11.01
N GLU A 120 2.93 5.76 -12.33
CA GLU A 120 2.31 4.76 -13.21
C GLU A 120 2.99 3.39 -13.10
N ILE A 121 4.33 3.33 -13.06
CA ILE A 121 5.07 2.08 -12.88
C ILE A 121 4.71 1.42 -11.55
N TRP A 122 4.63 2.17 -10.45
CA TRP A 122 4.25 1.62 -9.14
C TRP A 122 2.78 1.16 -9.08
N GLU A 123 1.88 1.88 -9.73
CA GLU A 123 0.44 1.56 -9.78
C GLU A 123 0.15 0.35 -10.67
N THR A 124 0.87 0.23 -11.78
CA THR A 124 0.68 -0.84 -12.76
C THR A 124 1.62 -2.02 -12.54
N ALA A 125 2.68 -1.87 -11.74
CA ALA A 125 3.79 -2.83 -11.66
C ALA A 125 4.36 -3.20 -13.04
N SER A 126 4.42 -2.24 -13.97
CA SER A 126 5.02 -2.43 -15.28
C SER A 126 6.55 -2.44 -15.21
N SER A 127 7.22 -2.90 -16.27
CA SER A 127 8.62 -2.54 -16.44
C SER A 127 8.73 -1.04 -16.79
N SER A 128 9.94 -0.47 -16.69
CA SER A 128 10.19 0.94 -17.02
C SER A 128 9.85 1.29 -18.46
N ARG A 129 9.90 0.31 -19.37
CA ARG A 129 9.67 0.49 -20.81
C ARG A 129 8.22 0.24 -21.24
N ASP A 130 7.42 -0.40 -20.39
CA ASP A 130 6.05 -0.83 -20.73
C ASP A 130 5.01 0.12 -20.17
N TYR A 131 4.01 0.48 -20.98
CA TYR A 131 2.85 1.26 -20.53
C TYR A 131 1.65 0.32 -20.44
N LEU A 132 1.09 0.19 -19.24
CA LEU A 132 -0.03 -0.71 -18.98
C LEU A 132 -1.26 0.11 -18.60
N PRO A 133 -2.42 -0.14 -19.21
CA PRO A 133 -3.63 0.64 -18.91
C PRO A 133 -4.29 0.23 -17.59
N GLU A 134 -4.03 -0.98 -17.08
CA GLU A 134 -4.61 -1.47 -15.83
C GLU A 134 -3.60 -1.49 -14.68
N GLY A 135 -4.06 -1.18 -13.48
CA GLY A 135 -3.31 -1.34 -12.24
C GLY A 135 -3.07 -2.81 -11.89
N TRP A 136 -2.03 -3.08 -11.09
CA TRP A 136 -1.65 -4.47 -10.80
C TRP A 136 -2.70 -5.24 -9.97
N LEU A 137 -3.47 -4.56 -9.11
CA LEU A 137 -4.58 -5.18 -8.38
C LEU A 137 -5.75 -5.49 -9.31
N ALA A 138 -6.09 -4.60 -10.24
CA ALA A 138 -7.12 -4.87 -11.24
C ALA A 138 -6.77 -6.11 -12.08
N ARG A 139 -5.51 -6.23 -12.54
CA ARG A 139 -5.04 -7.43 -13.26
C ARG A 139 -5.03 -8.68 -12.39
N ALA A 140 -4.73 -8.55 -11.09
CA ALA A 140 -4.80 -9.67 -10.15
C ALA A 140 -6.25 -10.15 -9.98
N PHE A 141 -7.21 -9.25 -9.83
CA PHE A 141 -8.64 -9.56 -9.71
C PHE A 141 -9.24 -10.14 -10.99
N ALA A 142 -8.75 -9.75 -12.17
CA ALA A 142 -9.16 -10.37 -13.41
C ALA A 142 -8.79 -11.88 -13.47
N ARG A 143 -7.65 -12.27 -12.88
CA ARG A 143 -7.21 -13.68 -12.81
C ARG A 143 -7.82 -14.45 -11.64
N HIS A 144 -8.01 -13.76 -10.52
CA HIS A 144 -8.58 -14.29 -9.30
C HIS A 144 -9.69 -13.33 -8.85
N PRO A 145 -10.93 -13.51 -9.28
CA PRO A 145 -11.99 -12.57 -8.94
C PRO A 145 -12.38 -12.65 -7.45
N PRO A 146 -12.58 -11.51 -6.77
CA PRO A 146 -13.26 -11.49 -5.48
C PRO A 146 -14.66 -12.13 -5.54
N PRO A 147 -15.17 -12.68 -4.44
CA PRO A 147 -16.51 -13.23 -4.39
C PRO A 147 -17.57 -12.18 -4.78
N LYS A 148 -18.59 -12.58 -5.55
CA LYS A 148 -19.61 -11.65 -6.07
C LYS A 148 -20.47 -11.01 -4.97
N ASP A 149 -20.53 -11.63 -3.81
CA ASP A 149 -21.24 -11.14 -2.64
C ASP A 149 -20.47 -10.02 -1.90
N PHE A 150 -19.19 -9.81 -2.20
CA PHE A 150 -18.43 -8.65 -1.70
C PHE A 150 -19.09 -7.35 -2.13
N ALA A 151 -18.97 -6.33 -1.28
CA ALA A 151 -19.50 -5.00 -1.56
C ALA A 151 -18.79 -4.37 -2.77
N ALA A 152 -17.46 -4.48 -2.79
CA ALA A 152 -16.59 -3.99 -3.84
C ALA A 152 -15.32 -4.85 -3.89
N ASP A 153 -14.59 -4.81 -5.00
CA ASP A 153 -13.27 -5.43 -5.08
C ASP A 153 -12.26 -4.62 -4.25
N GLY A 154 -12.39 -3.29 -4.26
CA GLY A 154 -11.59 -2.41 -3.41
C GLY A 154 -12.31 -1.12 -3.03
N VAL A 155 -11.93 -0.55 -1.90
CA VAL A 155 -12.42 0.75 -1.44
C VAL A 155 -11.25 1.70 -1.29
N ILE A 156 -11.37 2.89 -1.85
CA ILE A 156 -10.34 3.93 -1.85
C ILE A 156 -10.78 4.99 -0.83
N ILE A 157 -9.90 5.34 0.10
CA ILE A 157 -10.15 6.27 1.21
C ILE A 157 -9.04 7.32 1.21
N ALA A 158 -9.40 8.60 1.29
CA ALA A 158 -8.45 9.72 1.31
C ALA A 158 -7.49 9.79 0.09
N GLY A 159 -7.93 9.27 -1.06
CA GLY A 159 -7.26 9.39 -2.37
C GLY A 159 -8.32 9.36 -3.48
N GLY A 160 -8.27 10.30 -4.43
CA GLY A 160 -9.27 10.37 -5.50
C GLY A 160 -9.00 9.40 -6.66
N ASP A 161 -7.75 8.96 -6.80
CA ASP A 161 -7.31 8.07 -7.86
C ASP A 161 -7.41 6.58 -7.46
N PRO A 162 -7.80 5.71 -8.41
CA PRO A 162 -7.86 4.26 -8.17
C PRO A 162 -6.49 3.58 -8.08
N GLY A 163 -5.43 4.21 -8.61
CA GLY A 163 -4.07 3.68 -8.63
C GLY A 163 -4.02 2.21 -9.06
N PRO A 164 -3.53 1.27 -8.22
CA PRO A 164 -3.49 -0.15 -8.56
C PRO A 164 -4.83 -0.82 -8.90
N LEU A 165 -5.96 -0.21 -8.54
CA LEU A 165 -7.31 -0.68 -8.86
C LEU A 165 -7.81 -0.17 -10.23
N ALA A 166 -7.06 0.71 -10.90
CA ALA A 166 -7.44 1.31 -12.17
C ALA A 166 -7.63 0.26 -13.28
N GLY A 167 -8.56 0.50 -14.20
CA GLY A 167 -8.66 -0.24 -15.45
C GLY A 167 -9.35 -1.61 -15.37
N GLY A 168 -10.10 -1.92 -14.29
CA GLY A 168 -10.94 -3.13 -14.31
C GLY A 168 -11.50 -3.62 -12.97
N ALA A 169 -11.06 -3.09 -11.83
CA ALA A 169 -11.62 -3.47 -10.54
C ALA A 169 -12.95 -2.75 -10.28
N ARG A 170 -13.88 -3.42 -9.58
CA ARG A 170 -15.06 -2.76 -9.00
C ARG A 170 -14.63 -1.98 -7.76
N SER A 171 -14.09 -0.79 -7.96
CA SER A 171 -13.60 0.07 -6.87
C SER A 171 -14.58 1.18 -6.51
N VAL A 172 -14.71 1.46 -5.22
CA VAL A 172 -15.53 2.56 -4.71
C VAL A 172 -14.64 3.58 -4.00
N ALA A 173 -14.78 4.86 -4.34
CA ALA A 173 -14.10 5.94 -3.64
C ALA A 173 -14.98 6.50 -2.52
N LEU A 174 -14.44 6.53 -1.30
CA LEU A 174 -15.05 7.14 -0.12
C LEU A 174 -14.25 8.38 0.27
N ALA A 175 -14.79 9.56 -0.06
CA ALA A 175 -14.29 10.81 0.51
C ALA A 175 -14.68 10.90 2.00
N SER A 176 -15.92 10.50 2.32
CA SER A 176 -16.39 10.21 3.68
C SER A 176 -17.59 9.24 3.62
N PRO A 177 -17.82 8.40 4.66
CA PRO A 177 -19.00 7.52 4.70
C PRO A 177 -20.33 8.29 4.56
N ALA A 178 -20.43 9.48 5.16
CA ALA A 178 -21.63 10.31 5.11
C ALA A 178 -21.88 10.92 3.71
N GLU A 179 -20.82 11.36 3.03
CA GLU A 179 -20.93 11.88 1.66
C GLU A 179 -21.23 10.76 0.67
N PHE A 180 -20.63 9.58 0.88
CA PHE A 180 -20.93 8.41 0.10
C PHE A 180 -22.40 7.99 0.23
N GLN A 181 -22.96 8.00 1.44
CA GLN A 181 -24.39 7.76 1.65
C GLN A 181 -25.27 8.80 0.95
N ARG A 182 -24.86 10.08 0.92
CA ARG A 182 -25.55 11.11 0.13
C ARG A 182 -25.52 10.80 -1.36
N LEU A 183 -24.34 10.52 -1.91
CA LEU A 183 -24.17 10.21 -3.33
C LEU A 183 -24.95 8.96 -3.74
N ALA A 184 -24.92 7.91 -2.92
CA ALA A 184 -25.67 6.68 -3.15
C ALA A 184 -27.20 6.89 -3.12
N ARG A 185 -27.70 7.80 -2.28
CA ARG A 185 -29.13 8.17 -2.27
C ARG A 185 -29.56 8.98 -3.51
N LEU A 186 -28.62 9.73 -4.10
CA LEU A 186 -28.87 10.53 -5.30
C LEU A 186 -28.76 9.71 -6.59
N ALA A 187 -27.97 8.63 -6.58
CA ALA A 187 -27.86 7.68 -7.68
C ALA A 187 -29.16 6.85 -7.82
N GLN A 188 -30.08 7.34 -8.66
CA GLN A 188 -31.26 6.59 -9.08
C GLN A 188 -31.06 6.07 -10.50
N ALA A 189 -30.54 4.85 -10.63
CA ALA A 189 -30.36 4.22 -11.93
C ALA A 189 -31.73 3.89 -12.58
N HIS A 190 -32.15 4.71 -13.55
CA HIS A 190 -33.25 4.40 -14.45
C HIS A 190 -32.74 4.27 -15.88
N GLY A 191 -32.82 3.05 -16.45
CA GLY A 191 -32.77 2.84 -17.89
C GLY A 191 -31.84 1.73 -18.37
N HIS A 192 -32.18 1.15 -19.53
CA HIS A 192 -31.32 0.30 -20.33
C HIS A 192 -30.89 1.08 -21.57
N SER A 193 -29.59 1.10 -21.89
CA SER A 193 -29.08 1.74 -23.10
C SER A 193 -28.46 0.71 -24.05
N ALA A 194 -28.57 0.94 -25.36
CA ALA A 194 -27.82 0.19 -26.36
C ALA A 194 -26.37 0.68 -26.51
N ASN A 195 -26.06 1.92 -26.07
CA ASN A 195 -24.73 2.51 -26.19
C ASN A 195 -23.74 1.82 -25.22
N PRO A 196 -22.60 1.26 -25.70
CA PRO A 196 -21.63 0.56 -24.85
C PRO A 196 -21.04 1.41 -23.71
N ALA A 197 -20.74 2.68 -23.96
CA ALA A 197 -20.19 3.58 -22.94
C ALA A 197 -21.22 3.91 -21.86
N LEU A 198 -22.46 4.24 -22.27
CA LEU A 198 -23.53 4.50 -21.32
C LEU A 198 -23.89 3.25 -20.50
N ARG A 199 -23.87 2.04 -21.10
CA ARG A 199 -24.03 0.79 -20.36
C ARG A 199 -22.94 0.57 -19.32
N HIS A 200 -21.70 0.95 -19.62
CA HIS A 200 -20.61 0.85 -18.66
C HIS A 200 -20.83 1.82 -17.49
N LEU A 201 -21.21 3.07 -17.76
CA LEU A 201 -21.51 4.06 -16.72
C LEU A 201 -22.65 3.61 -15.81
N LEU A 202 -23.76 3.12 -16.37
CA LEU A 202 -24.90 2.62 -15.60
C LEU A 202 -24.53 1.41 -14.72
N ARG A 203 -23.62 0.55 -15.21
CA ARG A 203 -23.11 -0.59 -14.41
C ARG A 203 -22.27 -0.11 -13.24
N VAL A 204 -21.37 0.85 -13.47
CA VAL A 204 -20.53 1.44 -12.42
C VAL A 204 -21.42 2.10 -11.35
N GLU A 205 -22.45 2.83 -11.76
CA GLU A 205 -23.43 3.42 -10.84
C GLU A 205 -24.15 2.35 -10.01
N GLN A 206 -24.62 1.27 -10.64
CA GLN A 206 -25.24 0.15 -9.93
C GLN A 206 -24.29 -0.53 -8.94
N ASP A 207 -23.03 -0.73 -9.31
CA ASP A 207 -22.01 -1.27 -8.42
C ASP A 207 -21.79 -0.35 -7.20
N ILE A 208 -21.75 0.97 -7.40
CA ILE A 208 -21.64 1.97 -6.33
C ILE A 208 -22.84 1.90 -5.38
N VAL A 209 -24.07 1.90 -5.91
CA VAL A 209 -25.30 1.84 -5.10
C VAL A 209 -25.36 0.52 -4.30
N SER A 210 -25.04 -0.61 -4.94
CA SER A 210 -24.99 -1.91 -4.28
C SER A 210 -23.93 -1.96 -3.18
N ALA A 211 -22.73 -1.43 -3.44
CA ALA A 211 -21.67 -1.32 -2.44
C ALA A 211 -22.11 -0.44 -1.27
N ALA A 212 -22.77 0.70 -1.55
CA ALA A 212 -23.30 1.58 -0.52
C ALA A 212 -24.34 0.93 0.37
N ALA A 213 -25.23 0.11 -0.18
CA ALA A 213 -26.19 -0.65 0.63
C ALA A 213 -25.48 -1.62 1.59
N LYS A 214 -24.38 -2.25 1.16
CA LYS A 214 -23.62 -3.23 1.95
C LYS A 214 -22.64 -2.60 2.94
N LEU A 215 -22.20 -1.36 2.68
CA LEU A 215 -21.29 -0.59 3.51
C LEU A 215 -22.03 0.46 4.36
N GLN A 216 -23.27 0.18 4.73
CA GLN A 216 -24.07 0.99 5.64
C GLN A 216 -23.96 0.48 7.08
N GLY A 217 -23.81 1.41 8.01
CA GLY A 217 -23.75 1.14 9.44
C GLY A 217 -22.59 1.88 10.10
N GLU A 218 -22.52 1.76 11.42
CA GLU A 218 -21.43 2.29 12.23
C GLU A 218 -21.10 1.30 13.34
N ARG A 219 -19.82 1.00 13.50
CA ARG A 219 -19.27 0.21 14.60
C ARG A 219 -18.66 1.18 15.62
N ALA A 220 -19.07 1.05 16.88
CA ALA A 220 -18.37 1.74 17.95
C ALA A 220 -17.04 1.01 18.23
N PHE A 221 -15.93 1.74 18.18
CA PHE A 221 -14.60 1.26 18.55
C PHE A 221 -14.22 1.82 19.93
N ARG A 222 -13.53 1.01 20.74
CA ARG A 222 -12.88 1.50 21.97
C ARG A 222 -11.56 2.19 21.62
N THR A 223 -10.94 1.78 20.52
CA THR A 223 -9.74 2.37 19.97
C THR A 223 -9.97 3.84 19.65
N ALA A 224 -9.11 4.71 20.21
CA ALA A 224 -9.07 6.11 19.86
C ALA A 224 -8.30 6.31 18.56
N PHE A 225 -8.88 7.05 17.62
CA PHE A 225 -8.23 7.41 16.36
C PHE A 225 -7.61 8.82 16.45
N PRO A 226 -6.43 9.04 15.86
CA PRO A 226 -5.83 10.37 15.81
C PRO A 226 -6.73 11.37 15.09
N ALA A 227 -6.69 12.64 15.53
CA ALA A 227 -7.49 13.72 14.94
C ALA A 227 -6.91 14.28 13.63
N SER A 228 -5.84 13.69 13.08
CA SER A 228 -5.30 14.09 11.78
C SER A 228 -6.20 13.62 10.63
N ASP A 229 -6.00 14.17 9.43
CA ASP A 229 -6.73 13.72 8.23
C ASP A 229 -6.50 12.23 7.97
N PHE A 230 -5.26 11.76 8.15
CA PHE A 230 -4.94 10.35 8.03
C PHE A 230 -5.59 9.51 9.13
N GLY A 231 -5.63 10.00 10.38
CA GLY A 231 -6.34 9.32 11.47
C GLY A 231 -7.84 9.17 11.19
N ARG A 232 -8.50 10.18 10.60
CA ARG A 232 -9.88 10.08 10.12
C ARG A 232 -10.05 9.08 8.97
N ALA A 233 -9.10 9.03 8.04
CA ALA A 233 -9.08 8.06 6.95
C ALA A 233 -8.95 6.62 7.49
N VAL A 234 -8.07 6.42 8.47
CA VAL A 234 -7.92 5.15 9.19
C VAL A 234 -9.20 4.76 9.93
N ALA A 235 -9.85 5.71 10.61
CA ALA A 235 -11.14 5.46 11.27
C ALA A 235 -12.19 4.98 10.26
N SER A 236 -12.25 5.62 9.08
CA SER A 236 -13.15 5.20 8.00
C SER A 236 -12.80 3.81 7.46
N ALA A 237 -11.51 3.49 7.34
CA ALA A 237 -11.05 2.16 6.93
C ALA A 237 -11.45 1.08 7.94
N ALA A 238 -11.30 1.35 9.24
CA ALA A 238 -11.73 0.47 10.31
C ALA A 238 -13.25 0.25 10.28
N GLN A 239 -14.04 1.31 10.07
CA GLN A 239 -15.50 1.20 9.88
C GLN A 239 -15.83 0.25 8.73
N VAL A 240 -15.27 0.47 7.53
CA VAL A 240 -15.53 -0.39 6.37
C VAL A 240 -15.14 -1.84 6.65
N ALA A 241 -14.00 -2.07 7.31
CA ALA A 241 -13.54 -3.41 7.67
C ALA A 241 -14.44 -4.13 8.69
N ALA A 242 -15.14 -3.40 9.55
CA ALA A 242 -16.04 -3.94 10.57
C ALA A 242 -17.47 -4.17 10.07
N LEU A 243 -17.83 -3.62 8.91
CA LEU A 243 -19.16 -3.79 8.32
C LEU A 243 -19.31 -5.16 7.64
N PRO A 244 -20.55 -5.69 7.54
CA PRO A 244 -20.79 -7.01 6.94
C PRO A 244 -20.45 -7.07 5.44
N GLY A 245 -20.44 -5.92 4.76
CA GLY A 245 -20.01 -5.80 3.37
C GLY A 245 -18.51 -6.02 3.23
N GLN A 246 -18.10 -7.26 2.99
CA GLN A 246 -16.68 -7.60 2.76
C GLN A 246 -16.13 -6.90 1.51
N VAL A 247 -14.85 -6.54 1.58
CA VAL A 247 -14.06 -5.98 0.47
C VAL A 247 -12.70 -6.66 0.45
N ALA A 248 -12.08 -6.80 -0.73
CA ALA A 248 -10.77 -7.46 -0.80
C ALA A 248 -9.62 -6.52 -0.43
N VAL A 249 -9.74 -5.23 -0.76
CA VAL A 249 -8.69 -4.23 -0.55
C VAL A 249 -9.26 -2.92 0.01
N LEU A 250 -8.57 -2.32 0.99
CA LEU A 250 -8.69 -0.91 1.32
C LEU A 250 -7.43 -0.19 0.84
N ARG A 251 -7.56 0.88 0.04
CA ARG A 251 -6.46 1.77 -0.35
C ARG A 251 -6.62 3.08 0.44
N LEU A 252 -5.61 3.43 1.22
CA LEU A 252 -5.49 4.72 1.89
C LEU A 252 -4.34 5.49 1.28
N SER A 253 -4.45 6.81 1.21
CA SER A 253 -3.34 7.67 0.82
C SER A 253 -3.02 8.67 1.93
N LEU A 254 -1.72 8.86 2.18
CA LEU A 254 -1.16 9.94 2.99
C LEU A 254 -0.28 10.79 2.09
N ALA A 255 -0.74 12.01 1.78
CA ALA A 255 -0.04 12.94 0.92
C ALA A 255 0.84 13.93 1.70
N GLY A 256 1.71 14.65 0.97
CA GLY A 256 2.52 15.75 1.51
C GLY A 256 4.01 15.43 1.62
N PHE A 257 4.46 14.25 1.17
CA PHE A 257 5.87 13.88 1.23
C PHE A 257 6.76 14.65 0.24
N ASP A 258 6.17 15.33 -0.75
CA ASP A 258 6.90 16.21 -1.67
C ASP A 258 7.15 17.58 -1.00
N THR A 259 8.09 17.58 -0.04
CA THR A 259 8.20 18.69 0.91
C THR A 259 8.80 19.96 0.30
N HIS A 260 9.60 19.89 -0.78
CA HIS A 260 10.38 20.95 -1.46
C HIS A 260 11.29 21.84 -0.57
N ARG A 261 10.91 22.11 0.67
CA ARG A 261 11.54 22.95 1.70
C ARG A 261 11.02 22.55 3.08
N GLY A 262 11.78 22.82 4.14
CA GLY A 262 11.32 22.57 5.51
C GLY A 262 11.06 21.10 5.83
N GLN A 263 11.71 20.18 5.11
CA GLN A 263 11.50 18.74 5.19
C GLN A 263 11.51 18.20 6.64
N PRO A 264 12.45 18.57 7.55
CA PRO A 264 12.49 17.97 8.89
C PRO A 264 11.16 18.08 9.66
N GLY A 265 10.52 19.25 9.65
CA GLY A 265 9.26 19.46 10.35
C GLY A 265 8.08 18.75 9.67
N THR A 266 7.93 18.94 8.36
CA THR A 266 6.82 18.35 7.59
C THR A 266 6.90 16.82 7.58
N HIS A 267 8.09 16.25 7.33
CA HIS A 267 8.30 14.81 7.32
C HIS A 267 8.05 14.20 8.69
N ALA A 268 8.54 14.81 9.77
CA ALA A 268 8.27 14.34 11.13
C ALA A 268 6.77 14.32 11.46
N LYS A 269 6.01 15.34 11.02
CA LYS A 269 4.55 15.36 11.19
C LYS A 269 3.88 14.23 10.42
N LEU A 270 4.22 14.04 9.15
CA LEU A 270 3.63 12.99 8.30
C LEU A 270 3.95 11.59 8.80
N LEU A 271 5.19 11.35 9.24
CA LEU A 271 5.58 10.08 9.85
C LEU A 271 4.85 9.83 11.17
N ARG A 272 4.57 10.87 11.97
CA ARG A 272 3.75 10.75 13.18
C ARG A 272 2.31 10.37 12.84
N ASP A 273 1.71 11.09 11.88
CA ASP A 273 0.36 10.82 11.39
C ASP A 273 0.28 9.35 10.90
N LEU A 274 1.28 8.89 10.15
CA LEU A 274 1.40 7.50 9.69
C LEU A 274 1.49 6.51 10.85
N ALA A 275 2.41 6.72 11.80
CA ALA A 275 2.69 5.79 12.88
C ALA A 275 1.51 5.64 13.84
N GLU A 276 0.93 6.76 14.28
CA GLU A 276 -0.24 6.77 15.14
C GLU A 276 -1.47 6.19 14.42
N GLY A 277 -1.64 6.51 13.14
CA GLY A 277 -2.71 5.95 12.31
C GLY A 277 -2.59 4.43 12.15
N LEU A 278 -1.41 3.90 11.82
CA LEU A 278 -1.19 2.45 11.70
C LEU A 278 -1.37 1.73 13.05
N ALA A 279 -0.92 2.32 14.15
CA ALA A 279 -1.12 1.77 15.49
C ALA A 279 -2.61 1.70 15.85
N ALA A 280 -3.37 2.77 15.58
CA ALA A 280 -4.81 2.79 15.77
C ALA A 280 -5.53 1.80 14.85
N LEU A 281 -5.13 1.70 13.57
CA LEU A 281 -5.70 0.74 12.63
C LEU A 281 -5.53 -0.69 13.15
N ARG A 282 -4.32 -1.05 13.59
CA ARG A 282 -4.04 -2.36 14.16
C ARG A 282 -4.92 -2.62 15.39
N ALA A 283 -5.01 -1.67 16.32
CA ALA A 283 -5.81 -1.84 17.53
C ALA A 283 -7.31 -2.04 17.20
N ALA A 284 -7.85 -1.24 16.28
CA ALA A 284 -9.25 -1.35 15.88
C ALA A 284 -9.57 -2.66 15.15
N LEU A 285 -8.65 -3.21 14.34
CA LEU A 285 -8.83 -4.49 13.65
C LEU A 285 -8.73 -5.71 14.57
N LEU A 286 -8.22 -5.55 15.79
CA LEU A 286 -8.15 -6.60 16.81
C LEU A 286 -9.34 -6.58 17.79
N GLU A 287 -10.19 -5.54 17.73
CA GLU A 287 -11.40 -5.41 18.55
C GLU A 287 -12.61 -6.18 18.03
#